data_AF-A0A9E1RVF3-F1
#
_entry.id   AF-A0A9E1RVF3-F1
#
_cell.length_a   1.000
_cell.length_b   1.000
_cell.length_c   1.000
_cell.angle_alpha   90.00
_cell.angle_beta   90.00
_cell.angle_gamma   90.00
#
_symmetry.space_group_name_H-M   'P 1'
#
loop_
_entity.id
_entity.type
_entity.pdbx_description
1 polymer ?
#
loop_
_entity_poly.entity_id
_entity_poly.type
_entity_poly.pdbx_seq_one_letter_code
_entity_poly.pdbx_strand_id
1 'polypeptide(L)'
;MSSSKTKSKKLKGHPSARFEYRVWGEYRTARKLIRKLADSEIREELEDCYLLVDDETFNAKIRDNTLKVKQLIAEDKGFERWVSDKYRSADSTPSPFDVVYEALDLDRLRKEKRFKLTDALKGLDADSGVRVVFVTKQRRRYFIGDLKAEVT
;
A
#
# COMPACT_ATOMS: atom_id res chain seq x y z
N MET A 1 48.15 11.70 -6.30
CA MET A 1 46.96 11.34 -5.49
C MET A 1 45.93 12.45 -5.60
N SER A 2 44.77 12.19 -6.19
CA SER A 2 43.57 13.03 -6.02
C SER A 2 42.36 12.19 -6.40
N SER A 3 41.81 11.50 -5.41
CA SER A 3 40.51 10.83 -5.52
C SER A 3 39.45 11.87 -5.18
N SER A 4 38.78 12.37 -6.21
CA SER A 4 37.59 13.22 -6.06
C SER A 4 36.48 12.39 -5.42
N LYS A 5 36.23 12.63 -4.13
CA LYS A 5 35.04 12.14 -3.43
C LYS A 5 33.79 12.73 -4.10
N THR A 6 33.19 11.97 -5.00
CA THR A 6 31.84 12.24 -5.49
C THR A 6 30.90 12.10 -4.30
N LYS A 7 30.52 13.23 -3.70
CA LYS A 7 29.42 13.29 -2.73
C LYS A 7 28.15 12.85 -3.48
N SER A 8 27.74 11.62 -3.24
CA SER A 8 26.41 11.12 -3.61
C SER A 8 25.38 12.10 -3.01
N LYS A 9 24.82 12.96 -3.88
CA LYS A 9 23.65 13.77 -3.54
C LYS A 9 22.54 12.76 -3.24
N LYS A 10 22.24 12.55 -1.96
CA LYS A 10 20.96 11.97 -1.53
C LYS A 10 19.86 12.82 -2.14
N LEU A 11 19.27 12.33 -3.24
CA LEU A 11 18.04 12.87 -3.81
C LEU A 11 16.98 12.80 -2.72
N LYS A 12 16.43 13.98 -2.39
CA LYS A 12 15.29 14.10 -1.48
C LYS A 12 14.13 13.26 -2.03
N GLY A 13 13.74 12.24 -1.26
CA GLY A 13 12.38 11.71 -1.22
C GLY A 13 11.74 11.31 -2.54
N HIS A 14 12.38 10.48 -3.35
CA HIS A 14 11.59 9.63 -4.24
C HIS A 14 11.01 8.47 -3.42
N PRO A 15 9.74 8.11 -3.64
CA PRO A 15 9.14 6.98 -2.94
C PRO A 15 9.99 5.75 -3.25
N SER A 16 10.42 5.00 -2.23
CA SER A 16 11.32 3.87 -2.46
C SER A 16 10.56 2.80 -3.25
N ALA A 17 10.74 2.78 -4.57
CA ALA A 17 10.17 1.73 -5.41
C ALA A 17 10.81 0.39 -5.03
N ARG A 18 10.00 -0.65 -4.84
CA ARG A 18 10.48 -1.98 -4.45
C ARG A 18 9.95 -3.02 -5.43
N PHE A 19 10.78 -4.02 -5.71
CA PHE A 19 10.34 -5.21 -6.40
C PHE A 19 9.59 -6.12 -5.42
N GLU A 20 8.41 -6.58 -5.84
CA GLU A 20 7.55 -7.52 -5.12
C GLU A 20 7.24 -8.69 -6.06
N TYR A 21 7.38 -9.92 -5.58
CA TYR A 21 6.89 -11.11 -6.27
C TYR A 21 5.60 -11.56 -5.58
N ARG A 22 4.49 -11.57 -6.31
CA ARG A 22 3.15 -11.85 -5.77
C ARG A 22 2.60 -13.13 -6.36
N VAL A 23 2.06 -13.98 -5.49
CA VAL A 23 1.46 -15.26 -5.87
C VAL A 23 0.12 -15.40 -5.17
N TRP A 24 -0.92 -15.73 -5.92
CA TRP A 24 -2.29 -15.93 -5.43
C TRP A 24 -2.67 -17.42 -5.49
N GLY A 25 -3.22 -17.96 -4.40
CA GLY A 25 -3.73 -19.34 -4.33
C GLY A 25 -3.34 -20.11 -3.07
N GLU A 26 -3.80 -21.35 -2.96
CA GLU A 26 -3.59 -22.22 -1.80
C GLU A 26 -2.18 -22.86 -1.75
N TYR A 27 -1.15 -22.05 -1.54
CA TYR A 27 0.23 -22.55 -1.44
C TYR A 27 0.62 -22.94 -0.01
N ARG A 28 -0.05 -23.97 0.53
CA ARG A 28 0.16 -24.43 1.92
C ARG A 28 1.61 -24.86 2.19
N THR A 29 2.28 -25.43 1.19
CA THR A 29 3.70 -25.83 1.26
C THR A 29 4.62 -24.62 1.33
N ALA A 30 4.39 -23.58 0.52
CA ALA A 30 5.17 -22.34 0.55
C ALA A 30 5.08 -21.64 1.91
N ARG A 31 3.87 -21.55 2.50
CA ARG A 31 3.68 -20.99 3.85
C ARG A 31 4.52 -21.75 4.91
N LYS A 32 4.55 -23.09 4.83
CA LYS A 32 5.36 -23.91 5.75
C LYS A 32 6.85 -23.68 5.54
N LEU A 33 7.30 -23.57 4.29
CA LEU A 33 8.70 -23.35 3.94
C LEU A 33 9.20 -21.98 4.42
N ILE A 34 8.47 -20.91 4.10
CA ILE A 34 8.80 -19.54 4.54
C ILE A 34 8.99 -19.49 6.06
N ARG A 35 8.05 -20.08 6.81
CA ARG A 35 8.14 -20.14 8.28
C ARG A 35 9.36 -20.89 8.79
N LYS A 36 9.82 -21.94 8.10
CA LYS A 36 11.05 -22.68 8.49
C LYS A 36 12.32 -21.89 8.22
N LEU A 37 12.32 -21.05 7.18
CA LEU A 37 13.45 -20.22 6.79
C LEU A 37 13.53 -18.90 7.57
N ALA A 38 12.44 -18.51 8.23
CA ALA A 38 12.34 -17.22 8.89
C ALA A 38 13.09 -17.19 10.22
N ASP A 39 13.83 -16.10 10.44
CA ASP A 39 14.47 -15.77 11.72
C ASP A 39 13.43 -15.29 12.73
N SER A 40 12.37 -14.63 12.26
CA SER A 40 11.27 -14.15 13.10
C SER A 40 9.94 -14.04 12.36
N GLU A 41 8.84 -14.05 13.12
CA GLU A 41 7.47 -13.92 12.65
C GLU A 41 6.74 -12.83 13.45
N ILE A 42 6.01 -11.96 12.75
CA ILE A 42 5.02 -11.04 13.33
C ILE A 42 3.64 -11.44 12.82
N ARG A 43 2.65 -11.52 13.71
CA ARG A 43 1.25 -11.78 13.39
C ARG A 43 0.39 -10.57 13.71
N GLU A 44 -0.48 -10.19 12.80
CA GLU A 44 -1.34 -9.03 12.93
C GLU A 44 -2.70 -9.32 12.31
N GLU A 45 -3.76 -8.87 12.97
CA GLU A 45 -5.07 -8.72 12.36
C GLU A 45 -5.25 -7.25 11.97
N LEU A 46 -5.69 -7.00 10.75
CA LEU A 46 -5.75 -5.66 10.19
C LEU A 46 -7.06 -5.49 9.43
N GLU A 47 -7.76 -4.39 9.70
CA GLU A 47 -8.87 -3.95 8.86
C GLU A 47 -8.35 -2.89 7.88
N ASP A 48 -8.56 -3.13 6.59
CA ASP A 48 -8.22 -2.20 5.52
C ASP A 48 -9.48 -1.85 4.72
N CYS A 49 -9.59 -0.58 4.33
CA CYS A 49 -10.53 -0.15 3.30
C CYS A 49 -9.77 -0.04 1.96
N TYR A 50 -10.07 -0.91 1.01
CA TYR A 50 -9.54 -0.88 -0.35
C TYR A 50 -10.41 -0.01 -1.25
N LEU A 51 -9.74 0.72 -2.14
CA LEU A 51 -10.33 1.51 -3.21
C LEU A 51 -9.92 0.84 -4.52
N LEU A 52 -10.85 0.11 -5.13
CA LEU A 52 -10.63 -0.67 -6.35
C LEU A 52 -11.02 0.15 -7.56
N VAL A 53 -10.11 0.28 -8.51
CA VAL A 53 -10.34 0.82 -9.85
C VAL A 53 -10.17 -0.29 -10.87
N ASP A 54 -10.60 -0.08 -12.11
CA ASP A 54 -10.40 -1.07 -13.18
C ASP A 54 -8.95 -1.07 -13.71
N ASP A 55 -8.17 -0.02 -13.43
CA ASP A 55 -6.75 0.03 -13.76
C ASP A 55 -5.91 -0.78 -12.74
N GLU A 56 -5.49 -1.97 -13.16
CA GLU A 56 -4.69 -2.90 -12.35
C GLU A 56 -3.30 -2.37 -12.01
N THR A 57 -2.83 -1.31 -12.68
CA THR A 57 -1.56 -0.64 -12.33
C THR A 57 -1.66 0.16 -11.03
N PHE A 58 -2.86 0.33 -10.47
CA PHE A 58 -3.08 1.01 -9.20
C PHE A 58 -3.60 0.07 -8.10
N ASN A 59 -3.13 0.33 -6.88
CA ASN A 59 -3.72 -0.24 -5.68
C ASN A 59 -3.81 0.83 -4.59
N ALA A 60 -5.03 1.17 -4.17
CA ALA A 60 -5.25 2.18 -3.16
C ALA A 60 -5.96 1.61 -1.93
N LYS A 61 -5.57 2.11 -0.76
CA LYS A 61 -6.24 1.78 0.50
C LYS A 61 -6.15 2.90 1.52
N ILE A 62 -7.17 2.97 2.37
CA ILE A 62 -7.23 3.87 3.51
C ILE A 62 -6.95 3.05 4.78
N ARG A 63 -5.98 3.51 5.56
CA ARG A 63 -5.67 3.00 6.91
C ARG A 63 -5.24 4.17 7.78
N ASP A 64 -5.70 4.21 9.04
CA ASP A 64 -5.36 5.27 10.00
C ASP A 64 -5.62 6.68 9.41
N ASN A 65 -6.78 6.87 8.78
CA ASN A 65 -7.19 8.10 8.09
C ASN A 65 -6.13 8.63 7.11
N THR A 66 -5.40 7.71 6.47
CA THR A 66 -4.38 8.03 5.48
C THR A 66 -4.61 7.21 4.23
N LEU A 67 -4.78 7.90 3.10
CA LEU A 67 -4.81 7.26 1.80
C LEU A 67 -3.38 6.88 1.39
N LYS A 68 -3.21 5.60 1.09
CA LYS A 68 -1.99 5.05 0.51
C LYS A 68 -2.31 4.54 -0.89
N VAL A 69 -1.60 5.07 -1.90
CA VAL A 69 -1.69 4.58 -3.28
C VAL A 69 -0.36 3.93 -3.64
N LYS A 70 -0.45 2.76 -4.28
CA LYS A 70 0.66 2.10 -4.97
C LYS A 70 0.39 2.17 -6.47
N GLN A 71 1.45 2.44 -7.24
CA GLN A 71 1.43 2.42 -8.69
C GLN A 71 2.50 1.45 -9.20
N LEU A 72 2.13 0.57 -10.12
CA LEU A 72 3.03 -0.30 -10.85
C LEU A 72 3.78 0.53 -11.87
N ILE A 73 5.11 0.49 -11.84
CA ILE A 73 5.94 1.29 -12.75
C ILE A 73 6.82 0.45 -13.67
N ALA A 74 7.01 -0.84 -13.37
CA ALA A 74 7.74 -1.77 -14.21
C ALA A 74 7.45 -3.21 -13.78
N GLU A 75 7.67 -4.14 -14.69
CA GLU A 75 7.80 -5.56 -14.41
C GLU A 75 9.13 -6.06 -14.96
N ASP A 76 9.81 -6.93 -14.21
CA ASP A 76 11.03 -7.59 -14.66
C ASP A 76 11.05 -9.04 -14.15
N LYS A 77 11.15 -10.02 -15.06
CA LYS A 77 11.19 -11.46 -14.73
C LYS A 77 10.08 -11.92 -13.78
N GLY A 78 8.87 -11.37 -13.94
CA GLY A 78 7.71 -11.66 -13.07
C GLY A 78 7.73 -10.97 -11.71
N PHE A 79 8.71 -10.11 -11.44
CA PHE A 79 8.71 -9.20 -10.29
C PHE A 79 8.07 -7.88 -10.68
N GLU A 80 7.09 -7.44 -9.91
CA GLU A 80 6.42 -6.17 -10.08
C GLU A 80 7.16 -5.09 -9.28
N ARG A 81 7.46 -3.94 -9.91
CA ARG A 81 8.07 -2.78 -9.25
C ARG A 81 7.00 -1.76 -8.93
N TRP A 82 6.74 -1.57 -7.64
CA TRP A 82 5.71 -0.64 -7.17
C TRP A 82 6.33 0.59 -6.54
N VAL A 83 5.88 1.77 -6.97
CA VAL A 83 6.02 3.03 -6.25
C VAL A 83 4.89 3.13 -5.24
N SER A 84 5.14 3.69 -4.07
CA SER A 84 4.12 3.79 -3.03
C SER A 84 4.23 5.08 -2.25
N ASP A 85 3.12 5.81 -2.20
CA ASP A 85 3.02 7.07 -1.50
C ASP A 85 1.83 7.12 -0.54
N LYS A 86 1.96 8.02 0.44
CA LYS A 86 0.92 8.35 1.41
C LYS A 86 0.51 9.79 1.18
N TYR A 87 -0.73 9.99 0.80
CA TYR A 87 -1.24 11.30 0.45
C TYR A 87 -1.87 11.98 1.67
N ARG A 88 -1.84 13.31 1.65
CA ARG A 88 -2.25 14.16 2.78
C ARG A 88 -3.15 15.33 2.35
N SER A 89 -3.60 15.34 1.10
CA SER A 89 -4.56 16.29 0.55
C SER A 89 -5.09 15.75 -0.78
N ALA A 90 -6.26 16.23 -1.21
CA ALA A 90 -6.80 15.92 -2.53
C ALA A 90 -5.84 16.38 -3.65
N ASP A 91 -5.33 17.62 -3.57
CA ASP A 91 -4.42 18.21 -4.58
C ASP A 91 -3.15 17.41 -4.87
N SER A 92 -2.67 16.64 -3.89
CA SER A 92 -1.46 15.82 -4.04
C SER A 92 -1.77 14.40 -4.52
N THR A 93 -3.04 13.98 -4.47
CA THR A 93 -3.48 12.63 -4.75
C THR A 93 -3.69 12.43 -6.25
N PRO A 94 -3.25 11.30 -6.84
CA PRO A 94 -3.51 11.03 -8.25
C PRO A 94 -4.98 10.69 -8.50
N SER A 95 -5.50 11.12 -9.66
CA SER A 95 -6.82 10.73 -10.15
C SER A 95 -6.91 9.21 -10.41
N PRO A 96 -8.06 8.55 -10.13
CA PRO A 96 -9.33 9.10 -9.62
C PRO A 96 -9.42 9.19 -8.08
N PHE A 97 -8.32 8.96 -7.36
CA PHE A 97 -8.34 8.90 -5.89
C PHE A 97 -8.41 10.26 -5.22
N ASP A 98 -8.13 11.35 -5.94
CA ASP A 98 -8.31 12.74 -5.52
C ASP A 98 -9.78 13.05 -5.20
N VAL A 99 -10.69 12.66 -6.09
CA VAL A 99 -12.14 12.81 -5.89
C VAL A 99 -12.60 12.04 -4.65
N VAL A 100 -12.10 10.81 -4.47
CA VAL A 100 -12.41 10.02 -3.27
C VAL A 100 -11.82 10.65 -2.02
N TYR A 101 -10.63 11.24 -2.10
CA TYR A 101 -10.00 11.90 -0.97
C TYR A 101 -10.84 13.09 -0.49
N GLU A 102 -11.31 13.91 -1.43
CA GLU A 102 -12.15 15.08 -1.18
C GLU A 102 -13.54 14.67 -0.67
N ALA A 103 -14.20 13.72 -1.33
CA ALA A 103 -15.53 13.24 -0.94
C ALA A 103 -15.56 12.65 0.49
N LEU A 104 -14.47 12.02 0.92
CA LEU A 104 -14.33 11.48 2.26
C LEU A 104 -13.82 12.50 3.28
N ASP A 105 -13.47 13.72 2.84
CA ASP A 105 -12.90 14.81 3.65
C ASP A 105 -11.73 14.33 4.53
N LEU A 106 -10.84 13.48 3.96
CA LEU A 106 -9.74 12.80 4.68
C LEU A 106 -8.84 13.76 5.47
N ASP A 107 -8.78 15.03 5.08
CA ASP A 107 -8.07 16.08 5.80
C ASP A 107 -8.73 16.44 7.14
N ARG A 108 -10.06 16.53 7.18
CA ARG A 108 -10.82 16.76 8.40
C ARG A 108 -10.85 15.51 9.28
N LEU A 109 -10.84 14.31 8.69
CA LEU A 109 -10.83 13.03 9.43
C LEU A 109 -9.60 12.87 10.32
N ARG A 110 -8.50 13.51 9.95
CA ARG A 110 -7.27 13.54 10.76
C ARG A 110 -7.37 14.48 11.97
N LYS A 111 -8.25 15.47 11.95
CA LYS A 111 -8.39 16.50 12.99
C LYS A 111 -9.44 16.12 14.04
N GLU A 112 -10.46 15.34 13.69
CA GLU A 112 -11.57 15.02 14.59
C GLU A 112 -11.51 13.55 15.12
N LYS A 113 -11.61 13.38 16.44
CA LYS A 113 -11.48 12.06 17.13
C LYS A 113 -12.66 11.08 16.90
N ARG A 114 -13.79 11.52 16.34
CA ARG A 114 -15.04 10.74 16.28
C ARG A 114 -15.45 10.29 14.89
N PHE A 115 -14.52 10.29 13.95
CA PHE A 115 -14.84 9.91 12.59
C PHE A 115 -14.92 8.40 12.37
N LYS A 116 -15.95 7.95 11.64
CA LYS A 116 -16.13 6.56 11.19
C LYS A 116 -16.03 6.50 9.68
N LEU A 117 -14.96 5.89 9.17
CA LEU A 117 -14.71 5.71 7.74
C LEU A 117 -15.88 5.05 7.00
N THR A 118 -16.52 4.09 7.65
CA THR A 118 -17.73 3.41 7.15
C THR A 118 -18.89 4.36 6.86
N ASP A 119 -19.02 5.46 7.60
CA ASP A 119 -20.14 6.39 7.42
C ASP A 119 -19.88 7.39 6.29
N ALA A 120 -18.64 7.88 6.10
CA ALA A 120 -18.33 8.71 4.93
C ALA A 120 -18.42 7.94 3.62
N LEU A 121 -18.01 6.67 3.62
CA LEU A 121 -18.02 5.84 2.41
C LEU A 121 -19.45 5.51 1.93
N LYS A 122 -20.48 5.61 2.79
CA LYS A 122 -21.89 5.49 2.37
C LYS A 122 -22.31 6.61 1.41
N GLY A 123 -21.64 7.76 1.48
CA GLY A 123 -21.88 8.90 0.59
C GLY A 123 -21.04 8.88 -0.68
N LEU A 124 -20.16 7.90 -0.87
CA LEU A 124 -19.38 7.78 -2.09
C LEU A 124 -20.29 7.28 -3.22
N ASP A 125 -20.52 8.11 -4.22
CA ASP A 125 -21.39 7.78 -5.35
C ASP A 125 -20.78 6.66 -6.22
N ALA A 126 -21.65 5.86 -6.83
CA ALA A 126 -21.27 4.77 -7.74
C ALA A 126 -20.48 5.30 -8.96
N ASP A 127 -20.68 6.56 -9.32
CA ASP A 127 -20.05 7.23 -10.46
C ASP A 127 -18.60 7.69 -10.21
N SER A 128 -18.06 7.47 -9.01
CA SER A 128 -16.67 7.84 -8.66
C SER A 128 -15.59 7.03 -9.38
N GLY A 129 -15.96 6.01 -10.16
CA GLY A 129 -15.01 5.10 -10.81
C GLY A 129 -14.21 4.23 -9.82
N VAL A 130 -14.58 4.24 -8.55
CA VAL A 130 -13.91 3.54 -7.45
C VAL A 130 -14.90 2.68 -6.69
N ARG A 131 -14.61 1.39 -6.56
CA ARG A 131 -15.36 0.46 -5.70
C ARG A 131 -14.68 0.33 -4.35
N VAL A 132 -15.46 0.48 -3.28
CA VAL A 132 -14.97 0.40 -1.90
C VAL A 132 -15.14 -1.02 -1.36
N VAL A 133 -14.08 -1.60 -0.80
CA VAL A 133 -14.12 -2.94 -0.18
C VAL A 133 -13.42 -2.95 1.17
N PHE A 134 -14.12 -3.39 2.21
CA PHE A 134 -13.53 -3.64 3.53
C PHE A 134 -12.95 -5.05 3.58
N VAL A 135 -11.71 -5.17 4.02
CA VAL A 135 -11.01 -6.46 4.11
C VAL A 135 -10.37 -6.59 5.48
N THR A 136 -10.78 -7.61 6.23
CA THR A 136 -10.07 -8.08 7.43
C THR A 136 -8.98 -9.05 7.01
N LYS A 137 -7.73 -8.73 7.37
CA LYS A 137 -6.53 -9.47 6.96
C LYS A 137 -5.84 -10.08 8.16
N GLN A 138 -5.66 -11.40 8.11
CA GLN A 138 -4.83 -12.15 9.05
C GLN A 138 -3.40 -12.22 8.49
N ARG A 139 -2.60 -11.18 8.76
CA ARG A 139 -1.27 -11.04 8.19
C ARG A 139 -0.22 -11.73 9.04
N ARG A 140 0.68 -12.46 8.37
CA ARG A 140 1.94 -12.97 8.92
C ARG A 140 3.11 -12.38 8.14
N ARG A 141 4.03 -11.73 8.84
CA ARG A 141 5.26 -11.17 8.27
C ARG A 141 6.45 -11.97 8.77
N TYR A 142 7.16 -12.59 7.84
CA TYR A 142 8.37 -13.36 8.10
C TYR A 142 9.58 -12.56 7.66
N PHE A 143 10.64 -12.57 8.48
CA PHE A 143 11.93 -11.96 8.17
C PHE A 143 12.96 -13.07 7.95
N ILE A 144 13.65 -13.04 6.81
CA ILE A 144 14.64 -14.05 6.38
C ILE A 144 15.88 -13.27 5.96
N GLY A 145 16.82 -13.04 6.88
CA GLY A 145 17.90 -12.06 6.68
C GLY A 145 17.33 -10.68 6.31
N ASP A 146 17.76 -10.13 5.17
CA ASP A 146 17.29 -8.84 4.64
C ASP A 146 15.96 -8.94 3.86
N LEU A 147 15.44 -10.17 3.67
CA LEU A 147 14.19 -10.39 2.95
C LEU A 147 12.99 -10.35 3.89
N LYS A 148 11.87 -9.89 3.34
CA LYS A 148 10.57 -9.88 4.00
C LYS A 148 9.57 -10.66 3.15
N ALA A 149 8.95 -11.68 3.75
CA ALA A 149 7.81 -12.37 3.16
C ALA A 149 6.53 -12.02 3.92
N GLU A 150 5.44 -11.78 3.18
CA GLU A 150 4.12 -11.47 3.75
C GLU A 150 3.13 -12.53 3.27
N VAL A 151 2.37 -13.08 4.21
CA VAL A 151 1.29 -14.03 3.95
C VAL A 151 0.02 -13.46 4.56
N THR A 152 -1.04 -13.41 3.77
CA THR A 152 -2.39 -13.01 4.22
C THR A 152 -3.42 -14.11 3.98
#